data_AF-A0A6V8E412-F1
#
_entry.id   AF-A0A6V8E412-F1
#
_cell.length_a   1.000
_cell.length_b   1.000
_cell.length_c   1.000
_cell.angle_alpha   90.00
_cell.angle_beta   90.00
_cell.angle_gamma   90.00
#
_symmetry.space_group_name_H-M   'P 1'
#
loop_
_entity.id
_entity.type
_entity.pdbx_description
1 polymer ?
#
loop_
_entity_poly.entity_id
_entity_poly.type
_entity_poly.pdbx_seq_one_letter_code
_entity_poly.pdbx_strand_id
1 'polypeptide(L)' 'QTQVNLPFISMADGQPVHMDLSLTRAKFEDLIAKLIEKTMVPTRQAMKDAGLKKGDVDKVILVGGSTRVPAVQDA' A
#
# COMPACT_ATOMS: atom_id res chain seq x y z
N GLN A 1 11.88 6.76 5.87
CA GLN A 1 12.23 5.58 6.68
C GLN A 1 11.49 5.71 7.99
N THR A 2 10.94 4.63 8.51
CA THR A 2 10.13 4.63 9.73
C THR A 2 10.68 3.60 10.69
N GLN A 3 10.85 3.97 11.96
CA GLN A 3 11.22 3.04 13.03
C GLN A 3 9.94 2.45 13.64
N VAL A 4 9.88 1.13 13.75
CA VAL A 4 8.85 0.39 14.49
C VAL A 4 9.52 -0.13 15.75
N ASN A 5 9.29 0.55 16.86
CA ASN A 5 9.84 0.19 18.17
C ASN A 5 8.69 -0.22 19.10
N LEU A 6 8.67 -1.49 19.48
CA LEU A 6 7.68 -2.10 20.38
C LEU A 6 8.42 -2.76 21.55
N PRO A 7 8.61 -2.04 22.67
CA PRO A 7 9.25 -2.60 23.84
C PRO A 7 8.31 -3.57 24.58
N PHE A 8 8.88 -4.62 25.18
CA PHE A 8 8.12 -5.62 25.95
C PHE A 8 6.99 -6.28 25.13
N ILE A 9 7.23 -6.55 23.84
CA ILE A 9 6.22 -7.12 22.95
C ILE A 9 5.81 -8.54 23.35
N SER A 10 6.72 -9.30 23.96
CA SER A 10 6.47 -10.66 24.44
C SER A 10 7.53 -11.12 25.45
N MET A 11 7.47 -12.40 25.83
CA MET A 11 8.44 -13.09 26.67
C MET A 11 9.04 -14.27 25.89
N ALA A 12 10.36 -14.44 25.94
CA ALA A 12 11.05 -15.63 25.44
C ALA A 12 11.99 -16.13 26.54
N ASP A 13 11.91 -17.42 26.89
CA ASP A 13 12.73 -18.05 27.94
C ASP A 13 12.73 -17.30 29.29
N GLY A 14 11.57 -16.72 29.65
CA GLY A 14 11.40 -15.95 30.89
C GLY A 14 11.99 -14.54 30.87
N GLN A 15 12.57 -14.09 29.74
CA GLN A 15 13.07 -12.73 29.55
C GLN A 15 12.13 -11.92 28.63
N PRO A 16 11.92 -10.61 28.90
CA PRO A 16 11.16 -9.75 28.02
C PRO A 16 11.90 -9.52 26.70
N VAL A 17 11.17 -9.56 25.59
CA VAL A 17 11.70 -9.26 24.25
C VAL A 17 11.17 -7.93 23.73
N HIS A 18 12.00 -7.24 22.93
CA HIS A 18 11.68 -5.97 22.28
C HIS A 18 11.75 -6.17 20.76
N MET A 19 10.91 -5.46 20.01
CA MET A 19 11.01 -5.38 18.56
C MET A 19 11.48 -3.98 18.18
N ASP A 20 12.66 -3.87 17.58
CA ASP A 20 13.14 -2.65 16.93
C ASP A 20 13.42 -2.96 15.46
N LEU A 21 12.61 -2.39 14.57
CA LEU A 21 12.66 -2.62 13.14
C LEU A 21 12.68 -1.28 12.41
N SER A 22 13.62 -1.10 11.49
CA SER A 22 13.59 0.01 10.56
C SER A 22 12.95 -0.42 9.24
N LEU A 23 11.84 0.20 8.86
CA LEU A 23 11.13 -0.06 7.61
C LEU A 23 11.36 1.09 6.61
N THR A 24 11.92 0.74 5.45
CA THR A 24 12.08 1.69 4.34
C THR A 24 10.80 1.77 3.51
N ARG A 25 10.61 2.89 2.80
CA ARG A 25 9.48 3.06 1.88
C ARG A 25 9.48 1.98 0.80
N ALA A 26 10.64 1.77 0.17
CA ALA A 26 10.79 0.75 -0.86
C ALA A 26 10.39 -0.65 -0.36
N LYS A 27 10.74 -1.02 0.88
CA LYS A 27 10.34 -2.31 1.42
C LYS A 27 8.83 -2.38 1.71
N PHE A 28 8.24 -1.30 2.23
CA PHE A 28 6.79 -1.23 2.42
C PHE A 28 6.05 -1.38 1.08
N GLU A 29 6.48 -0.66 0.04
CA GLU A 29 5.88 -0.70 -1.30
C GLU A 29 6.02 -2.08 -1.95
N ASP A 30 7.19 -2.72 -1.81
CA ASP A 30 7.42 -4.12 -2.22
C ASP A 30 6.41 -5.08 -1.56
N LEU A 31 6.18 -4.94 -0.25
CA LEU A 31 5.23 -5.78 0.49
C LEU A 31 3.77 -5.62 0.03
N ILE A 32 3.39 -4.43 -0.47
CA ILE A 32 2.01 -4.14 -0.90
C ILE A 32 1.82 -4.13 -2.41
N ALA A 33 2.88 -4.30 -3.22
CA ALA A 33 2.83 -4.17 -4.68
C ALA A 33 1.72 -5.05 -5.31
N LYS A 34 1.58 -6.29 -4.84
CA LYS A 34 0.53 -7.21 -5.32
C LYS A 34 -0.89 -6.74 -4.99
N LEU A 35 -1.07 -6.00 -3.89
CA LEU A 35 -2.37 -5.42 -3.52
C LEU A 35 -2.71 -4.24 -4.43
N ILE A 36 -1.72 -3.41 -4.77
CA ILE A 36 -1.88 -2.29 -5.71
C ILE A 36 -2.23 -2.83 -7.11
N GLU A 37 -1.52 -3.84 -7.62
CA GLU A 37 -1.85 -4.39 -8.94
C GLU A 37 -3.27 -4.97 -8.99
N LYS A 38 -3.74 -5.59 -7.89
CA LYS A 38 -5.12 -6.07 -7.79
C LYS A 38 -6.15 -4.95 -7.88
N THR A 39 -5.84 -3.70 -7.53
CA THR A 39 -6.78 -2.57 -7.70
C THR A 39 -6.87 -2.13 -9.16
N MET A 40 -5.89 -2.45 -10.01
CA MET A 40 -5.93 -2.08 -11.44
C MET A 40 -6.93 -2.93 -12.24
N VAL A 41 -7.14 -4.18 -11.83
CA VAL A 41 -8.09 -5.09 -12.49
C VAL A 41 -9.52 -4.55 -12.49
N PRO A 42 -10.16 -4.22 -11.35
CA PRO A 42 -11.51 -3.66 -11.34
C PRO A 42 -11.59 -2.29 -12.01
N THR A 43 -10.54 -1.46 -11.93
CA THR A 43 -10.50 -0.17 -12.63
C THR A 43 -10.55 -0.34 -14.15
N ARG A 44 -9.74 -1.25 -14.71
CA ARG A 44 -9.77 -1.55 -16.16
C ARG A 44 -11.09 -2.19 -16.58
N GLN A 45 -11.67 -3.03 -15.73
CA GLN A 45 -12.96 -3.67 -16.00
C GLN A 45 -14.09 -2.62 -16.06
N ALA A 46 -14.17 -1.71 -15.08
CA ALA A 46 -15.17 -0.64 -15.07
C ALA A 46 -15.05 0.28 -16.29
N MET A 47 -13.82 0.61 -16.71
CA MET A 47 -13.57 1.37 -17.94
C MET A 47 -14.09 0.63 -19.19
N LYS A 48 -13.85 -0.68 -19.27
CA LYS A 48 -14.33 -1.52 -20.37
C LYS A 48 -15.85 -1.57 -20.40
N ASP A 49 -16.50 -1.73 -19.25
CA ASP A 49 -17.95 -1.80 -19.14
C ASP A 49 -18.62 -0.46 -19.49
N ALA A 50 -17.95 0.66 -19.20
CA ALA A 50 -18.37 1.99 -19.63
C ALA A 50 -18.04 2.32 -21.10
N GLY A 51 -17.32 1.43 -21.81
CA GLY A 51 -16.89 1.67 -23.19
C GLY A 51 -15.83 2.77 -23.34
N LEU A 52 -15.14 3.14 -22.25
CA LEU A 52 -14.17 4.24 -22.21
C LEU A 52 -12.73 3.73 -22.41
N LYS A 53 -11.93 4.53 -23.10
CA LYS A 53 -10.47 4.37 -23.20
C LYS A 53 -9.77 5.26 -22.17
N LYS A 54 -8.49 5.00 -21.93
CA LYS A 54 -7.68 5.75 -20.93
C LYS A 54 -7.69 7.27 -21.14
N GLY A 55 -7.80 7.74 -22.38
CA GLY A 55 -7.82 9.17 -22.72
C GLY A 55 -9.19 9.84 -22.59
N ASP A 56 -10.25 9.06 -22.36
CA ASP A 56 -11.63 9.58 -22.30
C ASP A 56 -12.00 10.05 -20.88
N VAL A 57 -11.09 9.94 -19.90
CA VAL A 57 -11.30 10.35 -18.51
C VAL A 57 -10.68 11.72 -18.30
N ASP A 58 -11.52 12.74 -18.14
CA ASP A 58 -11.07 14.12 -17.95
C ASP A 58 -10.42 14.38 -16.59
N LYS A 59 -10.91 13.68 -15.55
CA LYS A 59 -10.48 13.88 -14.16
C LYS A 59 -10.46 12.58 -13.39
N VAL A 60 -9.41 12.39 -12.60
CA VAL A 60 -9.28 11.30 -11.64
C VAL A 60 -9.38 11.88 -10.22
N ILE A 61 -10.25 11.29 -9.39
CA ILE A 61 -10.43 11.70 -8.00
C ILE A 61 -9.98 10.56 -7.09
N LEU A 62 -9.03 10.84 -6.21
CA LEU A 62 -8.54 9.89 -5.22
C LEU A 62 -9.30 10.07 -3.90
N VAL A 63 -9.94 8.99 -3.43
CA VAL A 63 -10.75 8.98 -2.21
C VAL A 63 -10.24 7.92 -1.24
N GLY A 64 -10.13 8.28 0.04
CA GLY A 64 -9.69 7.39 1.12
C GLY A 64 -8.21 7.53 1.47
N GLY A 65 -7.85 7.21 2.72
CA GLY A 65 -6.51 7.44 3.26
C GLY A 65 -5.39 6.69 2.51
N SER A 66 -5.65 5.46 2.08
CA SER A 66 -4.65 4.61 1.41
C SER A 66 -4.21 5.14 0.04
N THR A 67 -4.98 6.06 -0.57
CA THR A 67 -4.59 6.73 -1.82
C THR A 67 -3.44 7.72 -1.66
N ARG A 68 -3.02 7.99 -0.41
CA ARG A 68 -1.85 8.83 -0.10
C ARG A 68 -0.52 8.07 -0.20
N VAL A 69 -0.56 6.76 -0.43
CA VAL A 69 0.65 5.96 -0.68
C VAL A 69 1.20 6.33 -2.06
N PRO A 70 2.47 6.76 -2.20
CA PRO A 70 3.03 7.19 -3.49
C PRO A 70 2.91 6.13 -4.59
N ALA A 71 3.27 4.88 -4.30
CA ALA A 71 3.13 3.78 -5.27
C ALA A 71 1.69 3.52 -5.74
N VAL A 72 0.65 3.98 -5.02
CA VAL A 72 -0.75 3.90 -5.47
C VAL A 72 -1.07 5.01 -6.47
N GLN A 73 -0.43 6.18 -6.35
CA GLN A 73 -0.63 7.30 -7.26
C GLN A 73 0.15 7.13 -8.57
N ASP A 74 1.25 6.41 -8.52
CA ASP A 74 2.11 6.14 -9.69
C ASP A 74 1.62 4.96 -10.57
N ALA A 75 0.75 4.09 -10.03
CA ALA A 75 0.24 2.88 -10.68
C ALA A 75 -0.93 3.15 -11.65
#